data_AF-A0AAV5EQS7-F1
#
_entry.id   AF-A0AAV5EQS7-F1
#
_cell.length_a   1.000
_cell.length_b   1.000
_cell.length_c   1.000
_cell.angle_alpha   90.00
_cell.angle_beta   90.00
_cell.angle_gamma   90.00
#
_symmetry.space_group_name_H-M   'P 1'
#
loop_
_entity.id
_entity.type
_entity.pdbx_description
1 polymer ?
#
loop_
_entity_poly.entity_id
_entity_poly.type
_entity_poly.pdbx_seq_one_letter_code
_entity_poly.pdbx_strand_id
1 'polypeptide(L)'
;MVVNRLARFCKCEMPYNPDDLMIQCEECSDWFHPSCVGMTTREAKRLEHFFCQSCTAENGKMAENSHEATAQSEEKVNFGVM
;
A
#
# COMPACT_ATOMS: atom_id res chain seq x y z
N MET A 1 4.98 -26.70 -24.57
CA MET A 1 4.17 -26.31 -23.40
C MET A 1 4.74 -25.01 -22.90
N VAL A 2 4.06 -23.90 -23.19
CA VAL A 2 4.51 -22.58 -22.71
C VAL A 2 4.30 -22.60 -21.20
N VAL A 3 5.38 -22.81 -20.45
CA VAL A 3 5.39 -22.57 -19.01
C VAL A 3 5.23 -21.08 -18.84
N ASN A 4 3.99 -20.60 -18.91
CA ASN A 4 3.65 -19.23 -18.58
C ASN A 4 3.73 -19.12 -17.06
N ARG A 5 4.97 -19.20 -16.55
CA ARG A 5 5.33 -18.81 -15.20
C ARG A 5 5.28 -17.28 -15.20
N LEU A 6 4.06 -16.76 -15.37
CA LEU A 6 3.76 -15.36 -15.08
C LEU A 6 4.21 -15.17 -13.64
N ALA A 7 5.22 -14.34 -13.45
CA ALA A 7 5.68 -14.00 -12.12
C ALA A 7 4.45 -13.48 -11.37
N ARG A 8 4.02 -14.26 -10.37
CA ARG A 8 2.86 -13.92 -9.56
C ARG A 8 3.32 -12.89 -8.56
N PHE A 9 2.93 -11.66 -8.82
CA PHE A 9 3.16 -10.53 -7.94
C PHE A 9 1.90 -10.30 -7.12
N CYS A 10 2.05 -9.76 -5.91
CA CYS A 10 0.98 -9.60 -4.95
C CYS A 10 0.33 -10.92 -4.50
N LYS A 11 -0.19 -10.93 -3.26
CA LYS A 11 -0.98 -12.05 -2.70
C LYS A 11 -2.31 -12.32 -3.43
N CYS A 12 -2.66 -11.47 -4.37
CA CYS A 12 -3.92 -11.49 -5.11
C CYS A 12 -3.89 -12.43 -6.33
N GLU A 13 -2.70 -12.89 -6.76
CA GLU A 13 -2.53 -13.82 -7.90
C GLU A 13 -3.25 -13.41 -9.19
N MET A 14 -3.50 -12.10 -9.36
CA MET A 14 -4.23 -11.54 -10.48
C MET A 14 -3.35 -11.44 -11.72
N PRO A 15 -3.92 -11.57 -12.94
CA PRO A 15 -3.20 -11.28 -14.17
C PRO A 15 -2.67 -9.85 -14.16
N TYR A 16 -1.47 -9.65 -14.72
CA TYR A 16 -0.84 -8.33 -14.80
C TYR A 16 -1.76 -7.33 -15.50
N ASN A 17 -2.06 -6.23 -14.81
CA ASN A 17 -2.80 -5.11 -15.33
C ASN A 17 -1.87 -3.89 -15.38
N PRO A 18 -1.57 -3.34 -16.57
CA PRO A 18 -0.70 -2.18 -16.70
C PRO A 18 -1.29 -0.89 -16.08
N ASP A 19 -2.61 -0.86 -15.82
CA ASP A 19 -3.27 0.26 -15.17
C ASP A 19 -3.19 0.19 -13.63
N ASP A 20 -2.79 -0.96 -13.06
CA ASP A 20 -2.71 -1.14 -11.61
C ASP A 20 -1.37 -0.64 -11.05
N LEU A 21 -1.44 0.27 -10.08
CA LEU A 21 -0.26 0.76 -9.38
C LEU A 21 0.29 -0.32 -8.44
N MET A 22 1.58 -0.62 -8.57
CA MET A 22 2.30 -1.56 -7.71
C MET A 22 3.44 -0.85 -6.97
N ILE A 23 3.71 -1.28 -5.74
CA ILE A 23 4.83 -0.82 -4.93
C ILE A 23 5.75 -2.00 -4.62
N GLN A 24 7.06 -1.74 -4.64
CA GLN A 24 8.08 -2.75 -4.33
C GLN A 24 8.42 -2.71 -2.85
N CYS A 25 8.49 -3.87 -2.21
CA CYS A 25 8.99 -4.02 -0.85
C CYS A 25 10.52 -3.92 -0.84
N GLU A 26 11.10 -3.10 0.02
CA GLU A 26 12.57 -2.95 0.14
C GLU A 26 13.24 -4.23 0.65
N GLU A 27 12.56 -4.99 1.51
CA GLU A 27 13.14 -6.17 2.17
C GLU A 27 13.12 -7.41 1.27
N CYS A 28 11.94 -7.76 0.74
CA CYS A 28 11.79 -8.95 -0.11
C CYS A 28 11.86 -8.66 -1.61
N SER A 29 11.99 -7.39 -2.00
CA SER A 29 12.01 -6.95 -3.41
C SER A 29 10.78 -7.34 -4.24
N ASP A 30 9.70 -7.79 -3.58
CA ASP A 30 8.43 -8.19 -4.21
C ASP A 30 7.50 -7.01 -4.45
N TRP A 31 6.61 -7.17 -5.44
CA TRP A 31 5.65 -6.17 -5.85
C TRP A 31 4.25 -6.44 -5.28
N PHE A 32 3.63 -5.40 -4.74
CA PHE A 32 2.30 -5.47 -4.11
C PHE A 32 1.41 -4.33 -4.58
N HIS A 33 0.11 -4.59 -4.71
CA HIS A 33 -0.86 -3.52 -4.87
C HIS A 33 -1.10 -2.82 -3.52
N PRO A 34 -1.09 -1.48 -3.46
CA PRO A 34 -1.43 -0.73 -2.25
C PRO A 34 -2.74 -1.22 -1.64
N SER A 35 -3.78 -1.37 -2.46
CA SER A 35 -5.10 -1.85 -2.02
C SER A 35 -5.06 -3.24 -1.39
N CYS A 36 -4.15 -4.11 -1.83
CA CYS A 36 -4.00 -5.45 -1.26
C CYS A 36 -3.29 -5.42 0.10
N VAL A 37 -2.40 -4.46 0.34
CA VAL A 37 -1.66 -4.33 1.61
C VAL A 37 -2.30 -3.33 2.58
N GLY A 38 -3.52 -2.87 2.27
CA GLY A 38 -4.29 -1.96 3.11
C GLY A 38 -3.83 -0.49 3.02
N MET A 39 -3.16 -0.12 1.93
CA MET A 39 -2.67 1.22 1.67
C MET A 39 -3.43 1.85 0.51
N THR A 40 -3.66 3.15 0.55
CA THR A 40 -4.26 3.86 -0.59
C THR A 40 -3.19 4.17 -1.65
N THR A 41 -3.60 4.27 -2.92
CA THR A 41 -2.70 4.67 -4.01
C THR A 41 -2.04 6.03 -3.76
N ARG A 42 -2.71 6.94 -3.03
CA ARG A 42 -2.19 8.26 -2.68
C ARG A 42 -1.06 8.16 -1.66
N GLU A 43 -1.23 7.33 -0.64
CA GLU A 43 -0.19 7.06 0.36
C GLU A 43 1.01 6.38 -0.29
N ALA A 44 0.77 5.35 -1.11
CA ALA A 44 1.81 4.64 -1.85
C ALA A 44 2.67 5.56 -2.72
N LYS A 45 2.08 6.58 -3.36
CA LYS A 45 2.82 7.58 -4.16
C LYS A 45 3.67 8.54 -3.33
N ARG A 46 3.34 8.72 -2.05
CA ARG A 46 4.06 9.60 -1.12
C ARG A 46 5.07 8.83 -0.26
N LEU A 47 5.00 7.50 -0.30
CA LEU A 47 5.86 6.62 0.48
C LEU A 47 7.17 6.42 -0.27
N GLU A 48 8.29 6.67 0.39
CA GLU A 48 9.63 6.45 -0.19
C GLU A 48 10.10 5.00 0.04
N HIS A 49 9.78 4.39 1.18
CA HIS A 49 10.14 3.01 1.52
C HIS A 49 8.91 2.21 1.91
N PHE A 50 8.69 1.09 1.23
CA PHE A 50 7.58 0.17 1.52
C PHE A 50 8.08 -1.15 2.09
N PHE A 51 7.37 -1.65 3.11
CA PHE A 51 7.58 -2.98 3.68
C PHE A 51 6.27 -3.77 3.65
N CYS A 52 6.30 -4.99 3.13
CA CYS A 52 5.11 -5.83 3.08
C CYS A 52 4.75 -6.38 4.47
N GLN A 53 3.49 -6.81 4.67
CA GLN A 53 3.01 -7.28 5.97
C GLN A 53 3.86 -8.42 6.56
N SER A 54 4.44 -9.29 5.71
CA SER A 54 5.33 -10.37 6.14
C SER A 54 6.65 -9.82 6.70
N CYS A 55 7.30 -8.89 5.98
CA CYS A 55 8.54 -8.26 6.42
C CYS A 55 8.32 -7.39 7.66
N THR A 56 7.20 -6.66 7.74
CA THR A 56 6.82 -5.88 8.93
C THR A 56 6.55 -6.79 10.14
N ALA A 57 5.95 -7.96 9.93
CA ALA A 57 5.67 -8.91 11.00
C ALA A 57 6.95 -9.59 11.53
N GLU A 58 7.90 -9.93 10.66
CA GLU A 58 9.20 -10.47 11.09
C GLU A 58 10.06 -9.44 11.82
N ASN A 59 10.01 -8.18 11.38
CA ASN A 59 10.81 -7.10 11.96
C ASN A 59 10.15 -6.41 13.17
N GLY A 60 9.27 -7.11 13.89
CA GLY A 60 8.25 -6.62 14.84
C GLY A 60 8.71 -5.84 16.08
N LYS A 61 9.58 -4.85 15.93
CA LYS A 61 9.85 -3.79 16.91
C LYS A 61 10.45 -2.58 16.18
N MET A 62 9.66 -1.51 16.12
CA MET A 62 10.02 -0.15 15.65
C MET A 62 9.91 0.09 14.13
N ALA A 63 8.69 0.05 13.60
CA ALA A 63 8.28 1.00 12.55
C ALA A 63 6.77 1.13 12.63
N GLU A 64 6.31 2.17 13.32
CA GLU A 64 4.93 2.64 13.27
C GLU A 64 4.58 2.90 11.80
N ASN A 65 3.89 1.95 11.18
CA ASN A 65 2.95 2.26 10.13
C ASN A 65 1.85 3.08 10.81
N SER A 66 2.07 4.39 10.88
CA SER A 66 1.02 5.36 11.15
C SER A 66 0.00 5.22 10.03
N HIS A 67 -0.96 4.32 10.23
CA HIS A 67 -2.31 4.48 9.71
C HIS A 67 -2.89 5.75 10.34
N GLU A 68 -2.42 6.91 9.92
CA GLU A 68 -3.20 8.12 10.01
C GLU A 68 -3.93 8.28 8.69
N ALA A 69 -4.92 7.40 8.52
CA ALA A 69 -6.11 7.75 7.78
C ALA A 69 -6.77 8.91 8.52
N THR A 70 -6.22 10.13 8.40
CA THR A 70 -7.01 11.32 8.63
C THR A 70 -8.08 11.28 7.55
N ALA A 71 -9.24 10.76 7.94
CA ALA A 71 -10.50 11.01 7.30
C ALA A 71 -10.61 12.54 7.12
N GLN A 72 -10.22 13.03 5.95
CA GLN A 72 -10.55 14.38 5.52
C GLN A 72 -12.02 14.37 5.12
N SER A 73 -12.90 14.48 6.11
CA SER A 73 -14.20 15.12 5.95
C SER A 73 -14.77 15.41 7.33
N GLU A 74 -14.52 16.62 7.84
CA GLU A 74 -15.48 17.41 8.60
C GLU A 74 -14.96 18.85 8.63
N GLU A 75 -15.19 19.58 7.54
CA GLU A 75 -15.07 21.03 7.54
C GLU A 75 -16.23 21.59 8.39
N LYS A 76 -15.99 21.74 9.69
CA LYS A 76 -16.89 22.45 10.59
C LYS A 76 -16.76 23.94 10.27
N VAL A 77 -17.49 24.41 9.24
CA VAL A 77 -17.64 25.85 8.97
C VAL A 77 -18.39 26.47 10.14
N ASN A 78 -17.63 27.03 11.07
CA ASN A 78 -18.14 27.81 12.17
C ASN A 78 -18.43 29.23 11.66
N PHE A 79 -19.63 29.46 11.13
CA PHE A 79 -20.13 30.81 10.92
C PHE A 79 -20.84 31.27 12.19
N GLY A 80 -20.05 31.72 13.16
CA GLY A 80 -20.54 32.61 14.21
C GLY A 80 -20.72 33.99 13.62
N VAL A 81 -21.97 34.43 13.46
CA VAL A 81 -22.30 35.83 13.26
C VAL A 81 -23.50 36.16 14.15
N MET A 82 -23.20 37.05 15.11
CA MET A 82 -24.03 37.96 15.91
C MET A 82 -25.45 37.55 16.32
#